data_AF-A0A2M7A3J3-F1
#
_entry.id   AF-A0A2M7A3J3-F1
#
_cell.length_a   1.000
_cell.length_b   1.000
_cell.length_c   1.000
_cell.angle_alpha   90.00
_cell.angle_beta   90.00
_cell.angle_gamma   90.00
#
_symmetry.space_group_name_H-M   'P 1'
#
loop_
_entity.id
_entity.type
_entity.pdbx_description
1 polymer ?
#
loop_
_entity_poly.entity_id
_entity_poly.type
_entity_poly.pdbx_seq_one_letter_code
_entity_poly.pdbx_strand_id
1 'polypeptide(L)'
;MPYLAFQDHAKSKKATVMNYNGTSWGTVVKSGFSASQADDVTLALDSSNKPYVAYKDYGNGNKATVMTTGAAPLHDIDVQGKDSSITNGSTTPGDINDTDFGPADVASGATVDHTFTIYNPGSEVLTLSDTPPVAISGPNAAEFSVTTQPTSPVASGGNTTFTVHFAPVTCGVRSATISITTNVPGKNPFTFAIQGKGTATGANYVDQNCPPPGNTHDGKSWATAWLDLAPVLEGATGTCTIYVAQGTYKPTTGTDRAQTFQLVNGVAVYGGYPTGGPNSARAPGKYTTTLSGEIGDEGNSDNTYYVVSANSIVNNTAILDGFTITGGNARWAPRSPTAGGFTMPKETPW
;
A
#
# COMPACT_ATOMS: atom_id res chain seq x y z
N MET A 1 -10.76 38.98 -0.29
CA MET A 1 -10.97 37.69 -0.98
C MET A 1 -12.47 37.52 -1.21
N PRO A 2 -12.96 37.29 -2.45
CA PRO A 2 -14.41 37.17 -2.71
C PRO A 2 -14.98 35.90 -2.10
N TYR A 3 -16.21 35.99 -1.60
CA TYR A 3 -17.01 34.86 -1.11
C TYR A 3 -18.36 34.81 -1.84
N LEU A 4 -18.86 33.61 -2.07
CA LEU A 4 -20.18 33.36 -2.64
C LEU A 4 -20.90 32.35 -1.76
N ALA A 5 -22.12 32.68 -1.31
CA ALA A 5 -23.02 31.74 -0.65
C ALA A 5 -24.25 31.52 -1.54
N PHE A 6 -24.66 30.28 -1.71
CA PHE A 6 -25.79 29.93 -2.58
C PHE A 6 -26.51 28.66 -2.12
N GLN A 7 -27.73 28.51 -2.59
CA GLN A 7 -28.46 27.25 -2.52
C GLN A 7 -27.92 26.27 -3.56
N ASP A 8 -27.40 25.14 -3.11
CA ASP A 8 -26.77 24.14 -3.95
C ASP A 8 -27.74 23.01 -4.29
N HIS A 9 -28.33 23.08 -5.48
CA HIS A 9 -29.26 22.07 -5.99
C HIS A 9 -28.61 20.68 -6.13
N ALA A 10 -27.31 20.60 -6.42
CA ALA A 10 -26.60 19.33 -6.51
C ALA A 10 -26.40 18.67 -5.13
N LYS A 11 -26.54 19.44 -4.05
CA LYS A 11 -26.50 18.98 -2.66
C LYS A 11 -27.87 19.01 -2.00
N SER A 12 -28.92 18.67 -2.74
CA SER A 12 -30.30 18.62 -2.23
C SER A 12 -30.79 19.98 -1.68
N LYS A 13 -30.44 21.08 -2.38
CA LYS A 13 -30.80 22.46 -2.04
C LYS A 13 -30.24 22.93 -0.69
N LYS A 14 -29.12 22.38 -0.26
CA LYS A 14 -28.41 22.80 0.96
C LYS A 14 -27.57 24.04 0.71
N ALA A 15 -27.26 24.79 1.76
CA ALA A 15 -26.40 25.96 1.64
C ALA A 15 -24.93 25.54 1.38
N THR A 16 -24.25 26.24 0.47
CA THR A 16 -22.82 26.09 0.17
C THR A 16 -22.14 27.47 0.20
N VAL A 17 -20.91 27.54 0.72
CA VAL A 17 -20.04 28.73 0.61
C VAL A 17 -18.78 28.38 -0.16
N MET A 18 -18.46 29.23 -1.12
CA MET A 18 -17.21 29.20 -1.88
C MET A 18 -16.40 30.48 -1.67
N ASN A 19 -15.08 30.38 -1.78
CA ASN A 19 -14.14 31.50 -1.83
C ASN A 19 -13.37 31.48 -3.15
N TYR A 20 -13.03 32.66 -3.66
CA TYR A 20 -12.20 32.80 -4.86
C TYR A 20 -10.74 33.07 -4.46
N ASN A 21 -9.82 32.20 -4.89
CA ASN A 21 -8.39 32.28 -4.55
C ASN A 21 -7.56 33.16 -5.52
N GLY A 22 -8.22 33.89 -6.43
CA GLY A 22 -7.55 34.66 -7.48
C GLY A 22 -7.46 33.95 -8.83
N THR A 23 -7.73 32.65 -8.89
CA THR A 23 -7.73 31.86 -10.14
C THR A 23 -8.97 30.97 -10.27
N SER A 24 -9.46 30.39 -9.18
CA SER A 24 -10.62 29.48 -9.14
C SER A 24 -11.47 29.68 -7.88
N TRP A 25 -12.70 29.17 -7.94
CA TRP A 25 -13.60 29.07 -6.79
C TRP A 25 -13.41 27.72 -6.09
N GLY A 26 -13.18 27.74 -4.77
CA GLY A 26 -13.08 26.55 -3.90
C GLY A 26 -14.09 26.60 -2.75
N THR A 27 -14.39 25.48 -2.11
CA THR A 27 -15.31 25.43 -0.96
C THR A 27 -14.59 25.69 0.36
N VAL A 28 -15.15 26.56 1.22
CA VAL A 28 -14.51 27.01 2.48
C VAL A 28 -14.49 25.95 3.59
N VAL A 29 -15.45 25.01 3.59
CA VAL A 29 -15.58 23.97 4.63
C VAL A 29 -16.04 22.64 4.02
N LYS A 30 -17.27 22.62 3.49
CA LYS A 30 -17.94 21.47 2.87
C LYS A 30 -19.13 21.97 2.04
N SER A 31 -19.33 21.42 0.85
CA SER A 31 -20.53 21.67 0.03
C SER A 31 -21.79 21.14 0.74
N GLY A 32 -22.87 21.91 0.79
CA GLY A 32 -24.13 21.51 1.41
C GLY A 32 -24.06 21.37 2.93
N PHE A 33 -23.55 22.39 3.63
CA PHE A 33 -23.30 22.34 5.08
C PHE A 33 -24.57 22.44 5.93
N SER A 34 -25.68 22.95 5.39
CA SER A 34 -26.96 22.98 6.12
C SER A 34 -27.51 21.56 6.33
N ALA A 35 -28.18 21.33 7.46
CA ALA A 35 -28.77 20.02 7.79
C ALA A 35 -29.85 19.61 6.77
N SER A 36 -30.63 20.58 6.27
CA SER A 36 -31.72 20.43 5.31
C SER A 36 -31.70 21.56 4.26
N GLN A 37 -32.72 21.65 3.42
CA GLN A 37 -32.91 22.71 2.42
C GLN A 37 -32.77 24.09 3.07
N ALA A 38 -32.02 24.96 2.39
CA ALA A 38 -31.72 26.33 2.80
C ALA A 38 -32.15 27.30 1.69
N ASP A 39 -33.25 28.02 1.92
CA ASP A 39 -33.73 29.09 1.03
C ASP A 39 -33.24 30.47 1.53
N ASP A 40 -33.39 31.51 0.69
CA ASP A 40 -33.08 32.90 1.06
C ASP A 40 -31.65 33.06 1.63
N VAL A 41 -30.68 32.40 1.00
CA VAL A 41 -29.28 32.39 1.44
C VAL A 41 -28.68 33.79 1.31
N THR A 42 -28.18 34.32 2.42
CA THR A 42 -27.51 35.61 2.51
C THR A 42 -26.16 35.45 3.19
N LEU A 43 -25.20 36.29 2.81
CA LEU A 43 -23.84 36.25 3.29
C LEU A 43 -23.44 37.62 3.83
N ALA A 44 -22.90 37.65 5.04
CA ALA A 44 -22.23 38.80 5.62
C ALA A 44 -20.80 38.41 6.01
N LEU A 45 -19.90 39.39 5.99
CA LEU A 45 -18.54 39.25 6.49
C LEU A 45 -18.38 40.11 7.74
N ASP A 46 -17.65 39.63 8.74
CA ASP A 46 -17.19 40.49 9.84
C ASP A 46 -15.96 41.33 9.44
N SER A 47 -15.46 42.15 10.36
CA SER A 47 -14.27 42.98 10.16
C SER A 47 -12.98 42.19 9.87
N SER A 48 -12.98 40.88 10.13
CA SER A 48 -11.87 39.95 9.89
C SER A 48 -12.08 39.08 8.64
N ASN A 49 -13.04 39.44 7.78
CA ASN A 49 -13.48 38.67 6.60
C ASN A 49 -14.08 37.28 6.91
N LYS A 50 -14.55 37.03 8.13
CA LYS A 50 -15.18 35.76 8.48
C LYS A 50 -16.60 35.68 7.88
N PRO A 51 -16.94 34.62 7.13
CA PRO A 51 -18.28 34.45 6.60
C PRO A 51 -19.33 34.08 7.65
N TYR A 52 -20.46 34.78 7.60
CA TYR A 52 -21.70 34.47 8.28
C TYR A 52 -22.78 34.25 7.23
N VAL A 53 -23.35 33.06 7.20
CA VAL A 53 -24.45 32.71 6.29
C VAL A 53 -25.74 32.67 7.08
N ALA A 54 -26.71 33.46 6.66
CA ALA A 54 -28.08 33.38 7.16
C ALA A 54 -28.98 32.79 6.07
N TYR A 55 -29.86 31.88 6.44
CA TYR A 55 -30.78 31.23 5.50
C TYR A 55 -32.07 30.81 6.21
N LYS A 56 -33.13 30.60 5.41
CA LYS A 56 -34.38 30.00 5.86
C LYS A 56 -34.25 28.48 5.90
N ASP A 57 -34.35 27.90 7.08
CA ASP A 57 -34.04 26.50 7.36
C ASP A 57 -35.30 25.63 7.41
N TYR A 58 -35.49 24.80 6.38
CA TYR A 58 -36.63 23.89 6.31
C TYR A 58 -36.58 22.80 7.39
N GLY A 59 -35.39 22.33 7.75
CA GLY A 59 -35.20 21.32 8.79
C GLY A 59 -35.50 21.84 10.19
N ASN A 60 -35.44 23.16 10.37
CA ASN A 60 -35.76 23.86 11.61
C ASN A 60 -37.12 24.59 11.56
N GLY A 61 -38.09 24.04 10.81
CA GLY A 61 -39.46 24.56 10.77
C GLY A 61 -39.60 25.92 10.08
N ASN A 62 -38.82 26.16 9.02
CA ASN A 62 -38.79 27.42 8.25
C ASN A 62 -38.30 28.64 9.03
N LYS A 63 -37.55 28.44 10.11
CA LYS A 63 -36.93 29.53 10.89
C LYS A 63 -35.66 30.03 10.20
N ALA A 64 -35.29 31.28 10.47
CA ALA A 64 -33.98 31.78 10.10
C ALA A 64 -32.90 31.08 10.96
N THR A 65 -31.89 30.53 10.31
CA THR A 65 -30.69 29.97 10.94
C THR A 65 -29.49 30.78 10.47
N VAL A 66 -28.63 31.20 11.41
CA VAL A 66 -27.34 31.82 11.11
C VAL A 66 -26.24 30.82 11.46
N MET A 67 -25.41 30.49 10.47
CA MET A 67 -24.20 29.72 10.68
C MET A 67 -23.00 30.58 10.33
N THR A 68 -22.03 30.62 11.24
CA THR A 68 -20.68 31.02 10.87
C THR A 68 -20.05 29.83 10.15
N THR A 69 -19.44 30.04 8.99
CA THR A 69 -18.47 29.06 8.53
C THR A 69 -17.40 29.04 9.61
N GLY A 70 -17.12 27.89 10.23
CA GLY A 70 -15.96 27.80 11.11
C GLY A 70 -14.79 28.48 10.40
N ALA A 71 -14.08 29.39 11.08
CA ALA A 71 -12.88 29.97 10.49
C ALA A 71 -11.99 28.81 10.02
N ALA A 72 -11.31 28.96 8.89
CA ALA A 72 -10.29 28.00 8.52
C ALA A 72 -9.39 27.79 9.75
N PRO A 73 -9.07 26.53 10.11
CA PRO A 73 -8.15 26.27 11.21
C PRO A 73 -6.88 27.10 11.02
N LEU A 74 -6.32 27.65 12.11
CA LEU A 74 -5.13 28.50 12.02
C LEU A 74 -4.01 27.78 11.27
N HIS A 75 -3.69 26.55 11.67
CA HIS A 75 -2.78 25.65 10.96
C HIS A 75 -3.55 24.42 10.50
N ASP A 76 -3.37 24.02 9.25
CA ASP A 76 -3.86 22.75 8.73
C ASP A 76 -3.05 22.26 7.54
N ILE A 77 -3.17 20.99 7.22
CA ILE A 77 -2.48 20.29 6.14
C ILE A 77 -3.40 19.24 5.54
N ASP A 78 -3.44 19.22 4.21
CA ASP A 78 -4.05 18.16 3.41
C ASP A 78 -3.00 17.60 2.45
N VAL A 79 -2.68 16.32 2.61
CA VAL A 79 -1.75 15.60 1.72
C VAL A 79 -2.59 14.75 0.78
N GLN A 80 -2.35 14.85 -0.52
CA GLN A 80 -3.18 14.23 -1.55
C GLN A 80 -2.33 13.45 -2.55
N GLY A 81 -2.86 12.33 -3.03
CA GLY A 81 -2.44 11.68 -4.28
C GLY A 81 -3.66 11.47 -5.18
N LYS A 82 -3.52 11.59 -6.51
CA LYS A 82 -4.66 11.67 -7.45
C LYS A 82 -5.79 12.63 -7.00
N ASP A 83 -5.45 13.79 -6.48
CA ASP A 83 -6.39 14.78 -5.92
C ASP A 83 -7.30 14.23 -4.79
N SER A 84 -6.93 13.08 -4.20
CA SER A 84 -7.65 12.41 -3.13
C SER A 84 -6.87 12.52 -1.82
N SER A 85 -7.50 13.07 -0.79
CA SER A 85 -6.89 13.26 0.54
C SER A 85 -6.44 11.94 1.17
N ILE A 86 -5.28 12.01 1.81
CA ILE A 86 -4.69 10.96 2.62
C ILE A 86 -4.94 11.33 4.08
N THR A 87 -5.42 10.38 4.88
CA THR A 87 -5.64 10.60 6.31
C THR A 87 -4.32 10.52 7.07
N ASN A 88 -4.06 11.47 7.96
CA ASN A 88 -2.90 11.41 8.86
C ASN A 88 -2.92 10.12 9.70
N GLY A 89 -1.78 9.42 9.78
CA GLY A 89 -1.62 8.15 10.46
C GLY A 89 -2.23 6.95 9.73
N SER A 90 -2.63 7.10 8.46
CA SER A 90 -3.16 5.97 7.68
C SER A 90 -2.14 4.85 7.57
N THR A 91 -2.54 3.63 7.91
CA THR A 91 -1.73 2.41 7.76
C THR A 91 -2.17 1.57 6.56
N THR A 92 -3.14 2.04 5.77
CA THR A 92 -3.74 1.28 4.67
C THR A 92 -3.48 1.99 3.35
N PRO A 93 -2.46 1.55 2.60
CA PRO A 93 -2.23 1.99 1.23
C PRO A 93 -3.38 1.60 0.28
N GLY A 94 -3.52 2.31 -0.83
CA GLY A 94 -4.43 1.94 -1.90
C GLY A 94 -4.36 2.83 -3.14
N ASP A 95 -4.95 2.33 -4.22
CA ASP A 95 -4.88 2.94 -5.56
C ASP A 95 -5.61 4.29 -5.68
N ILE A 96 -6.56 4.55 -4.77
CA ILE A 96 -7.44 5.73 -4.82
C ILE A 96 -6.67 7.04 -4.65
N ASN A 97 -5.57 7.00 -3.87
CA ASN A 97 -4.76 8.17 -3.54
C ASN A 97 -3.27 7.93 -3.75
N ASP A 98 -2.91 7.04 -4.68
CA ASP A 98 -1.53 6.74 -5.07
C ASP A 98 -0.60 6.25 -3.95
N THR A 99 -1.15 5.83 -2.81
CA THR A 99 -0.34 5.26 -1.74
C THR A 99 0.07 3.81 -2.02
N ASP A 100 -0.62 3.13 -2.95
CA ASP A 100 -0.14 1.89 -3.58
C ASP A 100 0.44 2.20 -4.97
N PHE A 101 1.71 1.83 -5.17
CA PHE A 101 2.47 2.02 -6.41
C PHE A 101 2.23 0.90 -7.43
N GLY A 102 1.50 -0.15 -7.06
CA GLY A 102 1.22 -1.28 -7.93
C GLY A 102 2.46 -2.11 -8.28
N PRO A 103 2.39 -2.89 -9.37
CA PRO A 103 3.43 -3.84 -9.73
C PRO A 103 4.62 -3.19 -10.45
N ALA A 104 5.83 -3.60 -10.08
CA ALA A 104 7.06 -3.31 -10.81
C ALA A 104 7.92 -4.58 -10.92
N ASP A 105 8.23 -4.99 -12.16
CA ASP A 105 9.04 -6.19 -12.43
C ASP A 105 10.51 -5.96 -12.07
N VAL A 106 11.00 -6.76 -11.11
CA VAL A 106 12.32 -6.55 -10.52
C VAL A 106 13.43 -6.89 -11.51
N ALA A 107 13.23 -7.95 -12.31
CA ALA A 107 14.24 -8.40 -13.26
C ALA A 107 14.50 -7.34 -14.34
N SER A 108 13.48 -6.68 -14.85
CA SER A 108 13.63 -5.58 -15.82
C SER A 108 14.15 -4.27 -15.22
N GLY A 109 14.16 -4.14 -13.88
CA GLY A 109 14.46 -2.88 -13.21
C GLY A 109 13.35 -1.85 -13.38
N ALA A 110 12.10 -2.29 -13.51
CA ALA A 110 10.96 -1.40 -13.64
C ALA A 110 10.78 -0.54 -12.37
N THR A 111 10.33 0.69 -12.56
CA THR A 111 10.12 1.66 -11.48
C THR A 111 8.80 2.38 -11.65
N VAL A 112 8.25 2.89 -10.55
CA VAL A 112 6.99 3.67 -10.55
C VAL A 112 7.18 4.95 -9.75
N ASP A 113 6.79 6.08 -10.33
CA ASP A 113 6.83 7.40 -9.68
C ASP A 113 5.41 7.89 -9.40
N HIS A 114 5.12 8.24 -8.14
CA HIS A 114 3.89 8.93 -7.77
C HIS A 114 4.22 10.31 -7.18
N THR A 115 3.43 11.30 -7.58
CA THR A 115 3.55 12.68 -7.08
C THR A 115 2.41 13.00 -6.14
N PHE A 116 2.76 13.51 -4.96
CA PHE A 116 1.82 13.91 -3.93
C PHE A 116 1.81 15.42 -3.78
N THR A 117 0.64 15.96 -3.46
CA THR A 117 0.43 17.40 -3.22
C THR A 117 0.23 17.63 -1.73
N ILE A 118 0.96 18.59 -1.17
CA ILE A 118 0.73 19.14 0.17
C ILE A 118 0.03 20.49 -0.01
N TYR A 119 -1.23 20.56 0.39
CA TYR A 119 -2.04 21.76 0.38
C TYR A 119 -2.18 22.33 1.80
N ASN A 120 -2.11 23.66 1.92
CA ASN A 120 -2.36 24.38 3.18
C ASN A 120 -3.76 25.01 3.16
N PRO A 121 -4.80 24.34 3.71
CA PRO A 121 -6.13 24.93 3.86
C PRO A 121 -6.23 25.91 5.04
N GLY A 122 -5.21 25.99 5.90
CA GLY A 122 -5.20 26.85 7.07
C GLY A 122 -5.03 28.34 6.74
N SER A 123 -5.35 29.21 7.70
CA SER A 123 -5.19 30.67 7.52
C SER A 123 -3.76 31.17 7.79
N GLU A 124 -2.94 30.38 8.48
CA GLU A 124 -1.52 30.66 8.75
C GLU A 124 -0.59 29.88 7.82
N VAL A 125 0.70 30.23 7.82
CA VAL A 125 1.73 29.51 7.08
C VAL A 125 1.92 28.08 7.61
N LEU A 126 1.96 27.11 6.70
CA LEU A 126 2.35 25.72 6.97
C LEU A 126 3.87 25.59 6.81
N THR A 127 4.56 25.13 7.85
CA THR A 127 6.02 24.90 7.83
C THR A 127 6.32 23.41 7.90
N LEU A 128 7.28 22.95 7.08
CA LEU A 128 7.80 21.60 7.04
C LEU A 128 9.26 21.66 7.53
N SER A 129 9.52 21.19 8.75
CA SER A 129 10.72 21.62 9.49
C SER A 129 11.95 20.71 9.36
N ASP A 130 11.79 19.48 8.87
CA ASP A 130 12.92 18.55 8.72
C ASP A 130 13.74 18.87 7.46
N THR A 131 15.00 18.43 7.46
CA THR A 131 15.89 18.50 6.30
C THR A 131 16.42 17.10 5.99
N PRO A 132 15.90 16.43 4.95
CA PRO A 132 14.88 16.90 4.03
C PRO A 132 13.43 16.89 4.62
N PRO A 133 12.47 17.64 4.05
CA PRO A 133 11.11 17.76 4.62
C PRO A 133 10.28 16.48 4.63
N VAL A 134 10.46 15.60 3.64
CA VAL A 134 9.79 14.29 3.57
C VAL A 134 10.82 13.21 3.79
N ALA A 135 10.57 12.39 4.81
CA ALA A 135 11.39 11.23 5.14
C ALA A 135 10.62 9.92 4.89
N ILE A 136 11.35 8.87 4.54
CA ILE A 136 10.83 7.51 4.38
C ILE A 136 11.46 6.61 5.44
N SER A 137 10.64 5.81 6.09
CA SER A 137 11.05 4.82 7.08
C SER A 137 10.24 3.52 6.92
N GLY A 138 10.54 2.51 7.72
CA GLY A 138 9.84 1.23 7.69
C GLY A 138 10.61 0.12 6.96
N PRO A 139 9.99 -1.07 6.82
CA PRO A 139 10.70 -2.31 6.48
C PRO A 139 11.43 -2.27 5.13
N ASN A 140 10.82 -1.68 4.10
CA ASN A 140 11.37 -1.63 2.74
C ASN A 140 11.74 -0.21 2.32
N ALA A 141 12.02 0.69 3.27
CA ALA A 141 12.27 2.11 2.97
C ALA A 141 13.38 2.34 1.93
N ALA A 142 14.38 1.46 1.84
CA ALA A 142 15.46 1.56 0.86
C ALA A 142 15.02 1.34 -0.60
N GLU A 143 13.84 0.77 -0.83
CA GLU A 143 13.23 0.55 -2.16
C GLU A 143 12.34 1.72 -2.58
N PHE A 144 12.21 2.73 -1.72
CA PHE A 144 11.51 3.97 -2.00
C PHE A 144 12.46 5.16 -1.83
N SER A 145 12.33 6.17 -2.66
CA SER A 145 13.11 7.40 -2.52
C SER A 145 12.29 8.63 -2.86
N VAL A 146 12.58 9.76 -2.21
CA VAL A 146 11.97 11.05 -2.58
C VAL A 146 12.86 11.72 -3.61
N THR A 147 12.43 11.74 -4.87
CA THR A 147 13.20 12.31 -6.00
C THR A 147 13.02 13.82 -6.13
N THR A 148 11.86 14.33 -5.70
CA THR A 148 11.58 15.77 -5.59
C THR A 148 11.04 16.05 -4.21
N GLN A 149 11.74 16.89 -3.43
CA GLN A 149 11.28 17.34 -2.12
C GLN A 149 10.34 18.54 -2.26
N PRO A 150 9.36 18.70 -1.34
CA PRO A 150 8.50 19.88 -1.35
C PRO A 150 9.24 21.09 -0.83
N THR A 151 8.79 22.28 -1.24
CA THR A 151 9.27 23.55 -0.72
C THR A 151 8.50 23.95 0.54
N SER A 152 9.19 24.60 1.47
CA SER A 152 8.60 25.19 2.67
C SER A 152 9.19 26.60 2.88
N PRO A 153 8.42 27.58 3.38
CA PRO A 153 7.03 27.52 3.85
C PRO A 153 5.96 27.43 2.74
N VAL A 154 4.79 26.88 3.08
CA VAL A 154 3.59 26.87 2.22
C VAL A 154 2.61 27.91 2.74
N ALA A 155 2.39 28.98 1.96
CA ALA A 155 1.44 30.04 2.31
C ALA A 155 0.00 29.52 2.40
N SER A 156 -0.87 30.26 3.09
CA SER A 156 -2.32 29.95 3.17
C SER A 156 -2.93 29.84 1.76
N GLY A 157 -3.68 28.76 1.51
CA GLY A 157 -4.26 28.45 0.20
C GLY A 157 -3.23 28.02 -0.87
N GLY A 158 -1.94 27.96 -0.52
CA GLY A 158 -0.87 27.47 -1.38
C GLY A 158 -0.72 25.96 -1.32
N ASN A 159 0.05 25.43 -2.27
CA ASN A 159 0.45 24.03 -2.29
C ASN A 159 1.93 23.88 -2.70
N THR A 160 2.48 22.70 -2.41
CA THR A 160 3.77 22.22 -2.90
C THR A 160 3.64 20.74 -3.20
N THR A 161 4.52 20.18 -4.03
CA THR A 161 4.50 18.75 -4.36
C THR A 161 5.78 18.05 -3.94
N PHE A 162 5.72 16.73 -3.80
CA PHE A 162 6.89 15.86 -3.71
C PHE A 162 6.65 14.59 -4.52
N THR A 163 7.72 14.02 -5.07
CA THR A 163 7.65 12.80 -5.87
C THR A 163 8.37 11.68 -5.15
N VAL A 164 7.68 10.55 -5.00
CA VAL A 164 8.23 9.32 -4.45
C VAL A 164 8.43 8.33 -5.60
N HIS A 165 9.60 7.73 -5.63
CA HIS A 165 10.05 6.75 -6.60
C HIS A 165 10.12 5.37 -5.93
N PHE A 166 9.39 4.41 -6.47
CA PHE A 166 9.43 3.00 -6.08
C PHE A 166 10.28 2.20 -7.07
N ALA A 167 11.33 1.57 -6.55
CA ALA A 167 12.26 0.72 -7.30
C ALA A 167 12.52 -0.56 -6.50
N PRO A 168 11.66 -1.60 -6.64
CA PRO A 168 11.83 -2.81 -5.87
C PRO A 168 13.09 -3.56 -6.31
N VAL A 169 13.80 -4.13 -5.33
CA VAL A 169 14.95 -5.02 -5.55
C VAL A 169 14.65 -6.46 -5.16
N THR A 170 13.48 -6.71 -4.57
CA THR A 170 12.99 -8.04 -4.20
C THR A 170 11.50 -8.16 -4.53
N CYS A 171 11.05 -9.38 -4.86
CA CYS A 171 9.65 -9.65 -5.15
C CYS A 171 8.77 -9.67 -3.89
N GLY A 172 7.46 -9.53 -4.07
CA GLY A 172 6.45 -9.50 -3.01
C GLY A 172 6.06 -8.07 -2.62
N VAL A 173 5.14 -7.92 -1.65
CA VAL A 173 4.72 -6.59 -1.16
C VAL A 173 5.89 -5.90 -0.47
N ARG A 174 6.19 -4.67 -0.89
CA ARG A 174 7.21 -3.78 -0.31
C ARG A 174 6.48 -2.63 0.37
N SER A 175 6.75 -2.38 1.66
CA SER A 175 6.03 -1.35 2.43
C SER A 175 6.97 -0.35 3.10
N ALA A 176 6.52 0.89 3.20
CA ALA A 176 7.23 1.96 3.89
C ALA A 176 6.23 2.96 4.51
N THR A 177 6.74 3.90 5.28
CA THR A 177 5.97 4.99 5.90
C THR A 177 6.61 6.31 5.54
N ILE A 178 5.79 7.21 4.99
CA ILE A 178 6.12 8.62 4.77
C ILE A 178 5.90 9.38 6.07
N SER A 179 6.84 10.27 6.41
CA SER A 179 6.75 11.17 7.55
C SER A 179 7.10 12.60 7.14
N ILE A 180 6.28 13.55 7.56
CA ILE A 180 6.42 14.98 7.27
C ILE A 180 6.25 15.73 8.60
N THR A 181 7.31 16.32 9.14
CA THR A 181 7.22 17.11 10.37
C THR A 181 6.61 18.48 10.06
N THR A 182 5.51 18.85 10.72
CA THR A 182 4.72 20.05 10.40
C THR A 182 4.47 20.92 11.64
N ASN A 183 4.05 22.17 11.46
CA ASN A 183 3.54 23.00 12.57
C ASN A 183 2.04 22.80 12.87
N VAL A 184 1.39 21.76 12.33
CA VAL A 184 -0.05 21.53 12.51
C VAL A 184 -0.30 20.69 13.77
N PRO A 185 -1.02 21.23 14.78
CA PRO A 185 -1.34 20.46 15.99
C PRO A 185 -2.11 19.16 15.67
N GLY A 186 -1.66 18.03 16.23
CA GLY A 186 -2.26 16.72 15.99
C GLY A 186 -1.92 16.07 14.64
N LYS A 187 -1.15 16.76 13.78
CA LYS A 187 -0.61 16.26 12.51
C LYS A 187 0.90 16.53 12.42
N ASN A 188 1.59 16.40 13.55
CA ASN A 188 3.04 16.55 13.64
C ASN A 188 3.69 15.35 14.36
N PRO A 189 4.39 14.47 13.64
CA PRO A 189 4.48 14.44 12.18
C PRO A 189 3.14 14.07 11.53
N PHE A 190 2.96 14.48 10.26
CA PHE A 190 1.95 13.90 9.38
C PHE A 190 2.54 12.62 8.77
N THR A 191 1.88 11.48 8.96
CA THR A 191 2.37 10.18 8.48
C THR A 191 1.34 9.44 7.65
N PHE A 192 1.81 8.60 6.74
CA PHE A 192 0.97 7.60 6.07
C PHE A 192 1.82 6.46 5.51
N ALA A 193 1.25 5.26 5.47
CA ALA A 193 1.86 4.10 4.85
C ALA A 193 1.76 4.17 3.32
N ILE A 194 2.80 3.69 2.66
CA ILE A 194 2.84 3.42 1.22
C ILE A 194 3.24 1.97 0.97
N GLN A 195 2.81 1.42 -0.16
CA GLN A 195 3.27 0.11 -0.60
C GLN A 195 3.52 0.08 -2.11
N GLY A 196 4.25 -0.92 -2.56
CA GLY A 196 4.28 -1.37 -3.95
C GLY A 196 4.50 -2.87 -4.00
N LYS A 197 4.43 -3.47 -5.18
CA LYS A 197 4.67 -4.91 -5.34
C LYS A 197 5.82 -5.17 -6.32
N GLY A 198 6.92 -5.73 -5.83
CA GLY A 198 7.93 -6.31 -6.70
C GLY A 198 7.38 -7.58 -7.36
N THR A 199 7.38 -7.65 -8.68
CA THR A 199 6.88 -8.81 -9.42
C THR A 199 7.98 -9.60 -10.11
N ALA A 200 7.69 -10.87 -10.37
CA ALA A 200 8.51 -11.77 -11.15
C ALA A 200 7.71 -12.35 -12.32
N THR A 201 8.28 -12.26 -13.52
CA THR A 201 7.73 -12.83 -14.75
C THR A 201 8.74 -13.75 -15.43
N GLY A 202 8.29 -14.60 -16.36
CA GLY A 202 9.18 -15.48 -17.12
C GLY A 202 9.90 -16.52 -16.26
N ALA A 203 11.16 -16.80 -16.56
CA ALA A 203 11.97 -17.78 -15.84
C ALA A 203 12.69 -17.14 -14.65
N ASN A 204 12.52 -17.70 -13.47
CA ASN A 204 13.13 -17.27 -12.21
C ASN A 204 13.91 -18.42 -11.57
N TYR A 205 15.04 -18.09 -10.95
CA TYR A 205 15.94 -19.05 -10.32
C TYR A 205 16.09 -18.72 -8.84
N VAL A 206 15.97 -19.73 -7.98
CA VAL A 206 16.04 -19.60 -6.52
C VAL A 206 17.09 -20.56 -5.98
N ASP A 207 18.09 -20.02 -5.27
CA ASP A 207 19.14 -20.78 -4.62
C ASP A 207 19.60 -20.04 -3.36
N GLN A 208 19.23 -20.57 -2.18
CA GLN A 208 19.62 -20.01 -0.88
C GLN A 208 21.14 -19.99 -0.65
N ASN A 209 21.88 -20.79 -1.43
CA ASN A 209 23.33 -20.90 -1.38
C ASN A 209 24.01 -20.20 -2.57
N CYS A 210 23.28 -19.37 -3.33
CA CYS A 210 23.87 -18.57 -4.40
C CYS A 210 25.06 -17.78 -3.82
N PRO A 211 26.31 -18.03 -4.26
CA PRO A 211 27.48 -17.37 -3.68
C PRO A 211 27.32 -15.85 -3.76
N PRO A 212 27.74 -15.09 -2.74
CA PRO A 212 27.63 -13.64 -2.77
C PRO A 212 28.54 -13.09 -3.89
N PRO A 213 28.03 -12.27 -4.82
CA PRO A 213 28.89 -11.68 -5.84
C PRO A 213 28.88 -10.15 -5.76
N GLY A 214 29.82 -9.54 -6.47
CA GLY A 214 29.67 -8.16 -6.94
C GLY A 214 28.53 -7.97 -7.97
N ASN A 215 27.49 -8.81 -7.99
CA ASN A 215 26.37 -8.78 -8.93
C ASN A 215 25.03 -8.99 -8.17
N THR A 216 23.98 -8.30 -8.61
CA THR A 216 22.61 -8.30 -8.07
C THR A 216 21.93 -9.69 -8.05
N HIS A 217 21.21 -10.02 -6.96
CA HIS A 217 20.31 -11.19 -6.88
C HIS A 217 18.98 -10.87 -7.57
N ASP A 218 18.94 -10.95 -8.90
CA ASP A 218 17.78 -10.56 -9.72
C ASP A 218 16.97 -11.74 -10.25
N GLY A 219 17.37 -12.97 -9.91
CA GLY A 219 16.69 -14.20 -10.27
C GLY A 219 16.71 -14.54 -11.75
N LYS A 220 17.50 -13.87 -12.59
CA LYS A 220 17.56 -14.13 -14.05
C LYS A 220 18.33 -15.40 -14.43
N SER A 221 19.17 -15.90 -13.52
CA SER A 221 20.00 -17.09 -13.75
C SER A 221 20.37 -17.76 -12.43
N TRP A 222 20.90 -18.97 -12.48
CA TRP A 222 21.51 -19.63 -11.31
C TRP A 222 22.67 -18.83 -10.68
N ALA A 223 23.35 -17.97 -11.46
CA ALA A 223 24.45 -17.13 -10.96
C ALA A 223 23.98 -15.87 -10.24
N THR A 224 22.72 -15.48 -10.45
CA THR A 224 22.08 -14.29 -9.85
C THR A 224 20.78 -14.68 -9.15
N ALA A 225 20.67 -15.93 -8.71
CA ALA A 225 19.44 -16.50 -8.19
C ALA A 225 18.94 -15.73 -6.95
N TRP A 226 17.62 -15.70 -6.79
CA TRP A 226 16.98 -15.26 -5.57
C TRP A 226 17.40 -16.14 -4.40
N LEU A 227 17.62 -15.54 -3.24
CA LEU A 227 18.03 -16.25 -2.03
C LEU A 227 16.87 -16.95 -1.31
N ASP A 228 15.63 -16.55 -1.59
CA ASP A 228 14.43 -17.09 -0.96
C ASP A 228 13.31 -17.27 -1.98
N LEU A 229 12.52 -18.34 -1.82
CA LEU A 229 11.39 -18.70 -2.66
C LEU A 229 10.14 -17.89 -2.32
N ALA A 230 9.89 -17.64 -1.03
CA ALA A 230 8.64 -17.03 -0.57
C ALA A 230 8.33 -15.68 -1.27
N PRO A 231 9.24 -14.68 -1.27
CA PRO A 231 8.98 -13.40 -1.94
C PRO A 231 8.78 -13.54 -3.45
N VAL A 232 9.51 -14.48 -4.09
CA VAL A 232 9.42 -14.71 -5.54
C VAL A 232 8.07 -15.30 -5.91
N LEU A 233 7.59 -16.29 -5.14
CA LEU A 233 6.27 -16.88 -5.34
C LEU A 233 5.15 -15.85 -5.09
N GLU A 234 5.28 -15.02 -4.07
CA GLU A 234 4.32 -13.95 -3.77
C GLU A 234 4.24 -12.89 -4.89
N GLY A 235 5.39 -12.56 -5.48
CA GLY A 235 5.52 -11.62 -6.59
C GLY A 235 5.25 -12.22 -7.98
N ALA A 236 5.15 -13.54 -8.11
CA ALA A 236 4.99 -14.20 -9.40
C ALA A 236 3.63 -13.87 -10.04
N THR A 237 3.66 -13.44 -11.31
CA THR A 237 2.46 -13.10 -12.08
C THR A 237 2.55 -13.62 -13.52
N GLY A 238 1.40 -13.77 -14.17
CA GLY A 238 1.33 -14.26 -15.55
C GLY A 238 1.89 -15.69 -15.71
N THR A 239 2.41 -16.02 -16.88
CA THR A 239 3.20 -17.24 -17.09
C THR A 239 4.59 -17.08 -16.51
N CYS A 240 4.76 -17.57 -15.28
CA CYS A 240 6.02 -17.54 -14.55
C CYS A 240 6.47 -18.98 -14.24
N THR A 241 7.77 -19.26 -14.40
CA THR A 241 8.37 -20.53 -14.01
C THR A 241 9.50 -20.27 -13.02
N ILE A 242 9.42 -20.90 -11.87
CA ILE A 242 10.39 -20.77 -10.78
C ILE A 242 11.14 -22.10 -10.62
N TYR A 243 12.46 -22.07 -10.81
CA TYR A 243 13.35 -23.20 -10.62
C TYR A 243 14.06 -23.06 -9.27
N VAL A 244 13.98 -24.09 -8.43
CA VAL A 244 14.42 -24.02 -7.03
C VAL A 244 15.49 -25.07 -6.76
N ALA A 245 16.67 -24.60 -6.34
CA ALA A 245 17.76 -25.46 -5.91
C ALA A 245 17.37 -26.29 -4.68
N GLN A 246 18.15 -27.33 -4.42
CA GLN A 246 18.10 -28.07 -3.17
C GLN A 246 18.28 -27.13 -1.98
N GLY A 247 17.57 -27.42 -0.90
CA GLY A 247 17.53 -26.53 0.25
C GLY A 247 16.24 -26.66 1.04
N THR A 248 16.13 -25.86 2.09
CA THR A 248 14.94 -25.80 2.93
C THR A 248 14.41 -24.38 2.92
N TYR A 249 13.27 -24.19 2.29
CA TYR A 249 12.62 -22.90 2.11
C TYR A 249 11.45 -22.78 3.08
N LYS A 250 11.29 -21.61 3.69
CA LYS A 250 10.23 -21.31 4.65
C LYS A 250 9.30 -20.25 4.06
N PRO A 251 7.99 -20.27 4.39
CA PRO A 251 7.05 -19.28 3.86
C PRO A 251 7.26 -17.89 4.48
N THR A 252 7.98 -17.79 5.59
CA THR A 252 8.35 -16.54 6.23
C THR A 252 9.60 -16.73 7.08
N THR A 253 10.35 -15.64 7.28
CA THR A 253 11.40 -15.55 8.32
C THR A 253 10.86 -15.08 9.67
N GLY A 254 9.60 -14.62 9.70
CA GLY A 254 8.90 -14.21 10.92
C GLY A 254 8.28 -15.37 11.69
N THR A 255 7.38 -15.04 12.61
CA THR A 255 6.70 -16.00 13.50
C THR A 255 5.20 -16.13 13.23
N ASP A 256 4.70 -15.50 12.15
CA ASP A 256 3.29 -15.60 11.77
C ASP A 256 2.96 -16.98 11.19
N ARG A 257 2.16 -17.73 11.95
CA ARG A 257 1.74 -19.10 11.62
C ARG A 257 0.76 -19.19 10.46
N ALA A 258 0.18 -18.07 10.04
CA ALA A 258 -0.72 -18.01 8.89
C ALA A 258 0.04 -17.96 7.55
N GLN A 259 1.34 -17.70 7.57
CA GLN A 259 2.16 -17.65 6.36
C GLN A 259 2.26 -19.03 5.71
N THR A 260 2.27 -19.04 4.38
CA THR A 260 2.19 -20.27 3.59
C THR A 260 2.74 -20.03 2.18
N PHE A 261 3.20 -21.08 1.51
CA PHE A 261 3.47 -21.03 0.08
C PHE A 261 2.14 -21.13 -0.68
N GLN A 262 1.53 -19.98 -0.94
CA GLN A 262 0.28 -19.88 -1.68
C GLN A 262 0.52 -20.19 -3.16
N LEU A 263 -0.17 -21.20 -3.69
CA LEU A 263 -0.15 -21.51 -5.12
C LEU A 263 -0.80 -20.38 -5.93
N VAL A 264 -0.21 -20.06 -7.07
CA VAL A 264 -0.62 -18.96 -7.96
C VAL A 264 -0.91 -19.50 -9.35
N ASN A 265 -2.07 -19.16 -9.92
CA ASN A 265 -2.44 -19.56 -11.29
C ASN A 265 -1.45 -18.99 -12.31
N GLY A 266 -1.07 -19.80 -13.30
CA GLY A 266 -0.07 -19.47 -14.30
C GLY A 266 1.38 -19.62 -13.84
N VAL A 267 1.61 -19.95 -12.57
CA VAL A 267 2.95 -20.09 -11.98
C VAL A 267 3.30 -21.56 -11.80
N ALA A 268 4.43 -21.97 -12.38
CA ALA A 268 4.99 -23.29 -12.20
C ALA A 268 6.25 -23.24 -11.35
N VAL A 269 6.27 -24.00 -10.26
CA VAL A 269 7.39 -24.06 -9.31
C VAL A 269 7.98 -25.48 -9.34
N TYR A 270 9.25 -25.56 -9.70
CA TYR A 270 9.98 -26.83 -9.85
C TYR A 270 11.16 -26.89 -8.87
N GLY A 271 11.08 -27.82 -7.91
CA GLY A 271 12.19 -28.23 -7.06
C GLY A 271 13.01 -29.33 -7.74
N GLY A 272 14.14 -29.69 -7.12
CA GLY A 272 14.97 -30.78 -7.59
C GLY A 272 16.24 -30.38 -8.33
N TYR A 273 16.76 -29.16 -8.15
CA TYR A 273 17.98 -28.70 -8.82
C TYR A 273 19.19 -28.71 -7.88
N PRO A 274 20.43 -28.98 -8.36
CA PRO A 274 21.61 -28.78 -7.52
C PRO A 274 21.84 -27.30 -7.24
N THR A 275 22.57 -26.98 -6.18
CA THR A 275 23.09 -25.62 -5.94
C THR A 275 23.91 -25.14 -7.16
N GLY A 276 23.58 -23.95 -7.66
CA GLY A 276 24.14 -23.34 -8.88
C GLY A 276 23.87 -24.10 -10.19
N GLY A 277 23.04 -25.14 -10.18
CA GLY A 277 22.99 -26.15 -11.22
C GLY A 277 22.03 -25.85 -12.38
N PRO A 278 22.41 -26.08 -13.66
CA PRO A 278 21.57 -25.73 -14.81
C PRO A 278 20.29 -26.58 -14.90
N ASN A 279 19.32 -26.12 -15.71
CA ASN A 279 18.00 -26.75 -15.80
C ASN A 279 18.03 -28.23 -16.24
N SER A 280 19.04 -28.63 -17.02
CA SER A 280 19.23 -30.01 -17.43
C SER A 280 19.61 -30.97 -16.28
N ALA A 281 19.95 -30.44 -15.10
CA ALA A 281 20.37 -31.21 -13.94
C ALA A 281 19.21 -31.55 -12.99
N ARG A 282 17.94 -31.28 -13.34
CA ARG A 282 16.81 -31.56 -12.45
C ARG A 282 16.73 -33.06 -12.10
N ALA A 283 16.85 -33.38 -10.82
CA ALA A 283 16.69 -34.72 -10.28
C ALA A 283 16.11 -34.65 -8.85
N PRO A 284 14.78 -34.59 -8.68
CA PRO A 284 14.14 -34.39 -7.38
C PRO A 284 14.49 -35.43 -6.32
N GLY A 285 14.77 -36.67 -6.71
CA GLY A 285 15.22 -37.73 -5.78
C GLY A 285 16.68 -37.62 -5.33
N LYS A 286 17.49 -36.78 -6.01
CA LYS A 286 18.90 -36.55 -5.69
C LYS A 286 19.13 -35.19 -5.01
N TYR A 287 18.44 -34.16 -5.49
CA TYR A 287 18.57 -32.79 -5.03
C TYR A 287 17.31 -32.40 -4.27
N THR A 288 17.25 -32.74 -2.99
CA THR A 288 16.05 -32.53 -2.18
C THR A 288 15.77 -31.04 -1.99
N THR A 289 14.61 -30.59 -2.48
CA THR A 289 14.07 -29.27 -2.18
C THR A 289 12.92 -29.42 -1.19
N THR A 290 13.02 -28.77 -0.04
CA THR A 290 12.05 -28.88 1.06
C THR A 290 11.31 -27.57 1.25
N LEU A 291 9.98 -27.62 1.28
CA LEU A 291 9.15 -26.55 1.83
C LEU A 291 8.86 -26.90 3.29
N SER A 292 9.29 -26.04 4.20
CA SER A 292 9.19 -26.26 5.64
C SER A 292 8.27 -25.24 6.30
N GLY A 293 7.31 -25.73 7.06
CA GLY A 293 6.48 -24.92 7.95
C GLY A 293 7.13 -24.63 9.30
N GLU A 294 8.28 -25.23 9.61
CA GLU A 294 9.08 -24.92 10.81
C GLU A 294 9.61 -23.48 10.71
N ILE A 295 8.93 -22.54 11.35
CA ILE A 295 9.27 -21.11 11.42
C ILE A 295 9.59 -20.76 12.86
N GLY A 296 10.38 -19.71 13.10
CA GLY A 296 10.79 -19.34 14.45
C GLY A 296 11.78 -20.33 15.08
N ASP A 297 11.50 -20.73 16.31
CA ASP A 297 12.32 -21.59 17.16
C ASP A 297 12.20 -23.08 16.78
N GLU A 298 13.09 -23.91 17.30
CA GLU A 298 12.99 -25.36 17.08
C GLU A 298 11.76 -25.94 17.80
N GLY A 299 10.98 -26.75 17.09
CA GLY A 299 9.79 -27.41 17.61
C GLY A 299 8.54 -26.97 16.85
N ASN A 300 7.38 -27.50 17.24
CA ASN A 300 6.17 -27.34 16.43
C ASN A 300 5.21 -26.22 16.87
N SER A 301 5.51 -25.49 17.95
CA SER A 301 4.57 -24.55 18.57
C SER A 301 4.22 -23.36 17.68
N ASP A 302 5.21 -22.91 16.92
CA ASP A 302 5.22 -21.77 16.01
C ASP A 302 5.16 -22.18 14.55
N ASN A 303 5.25 -23.48 14.23
CA ASN A 303 5.01 -23.97 12.88
C ASN A 303 3.76 -23.38 12.23
N THR A 304 3.90 -23.04 10.96
CA THR A 304 2.77 -22.63 10.12
C THR A 304 1.64 -23.64 10.16
N TYR A 305 0.40 -23.17 10.06
CA TYR A 305 -0.76 -24.06 10.03
C TYR A 305 -0.75 -24.93 8.77
N TYR A 306 -0.43 -24.31 7.63
CA TYR A 306 -0.34 -24.95 6.32
C TYR A 306 0.94 -24.52 5.62
N VAL A 307 1.79 -25.47 5.26
CA VAL A 307 3.04 -25.17 4.54
C VAL A 307 2.74 -24.65 3.14
N VAL A 308 1.79 -25.29 2.44
CA VAL A 308 1.35 -24.94 1.09
C VAL A 308 -0.17 -24.82 1.07
N SER A 309 -0.69 -23.79 0.40
CA SER A 309 -2.13 -23.55 0.29
C SER A 309 -2.60 -23.30 -1.14
N ALA A 310 -3.81 -23.77 -1.43
CA ALA A 310 -4.58 -23.40 -2.61
C ALA A 310 -5.92 -22.79 -2.16
N ASN A 311 -6.25 -21.58 -2.64
CA ASN A 311 -7.57 -21.00 -2.40
C ASN A 311 -8.58 -21.55 -3.41
N SER A 312 -9.87 -21.20 -3.26
CA SER A 312 -10.97 -21.70 -4.11
C SER A 312 -10.90 -21.28 -5.59
N ILE A 313 -9.93 -20.46 -5.97
CA ILE A 313 -9.76 -19.89 -7.31
C ILE A 313 -8.53 -20.50 -8.00
N VAL A 314 -7.69 -21.25 -7.28
CA VAL A 314 -6.54 -21.94 -7.87
C VAL A 314 -7.00 -23.05 -8.81
N ASN A 315 -6.36 -23.16 -9.97
CA ASN A 315 -6.66 -24.14 -11.01
C ASN A 315 -5.39 -24.90 -11.44
N ASN A 316 -5.53 -25.77 -12.45
CA ASN A 316 -4.46 -26.66 -12.92
C ASN A 316 -3.24 -25.95 -13.56
N THR A 317 -3.27 -24.63 -13.71
CA THR A 317 -2.12 -23.85 -14.16
C THR A 317 -1.15 -23.49 -13.04
N ALA A 318 -1.53 -23.68 -11.78
CA ALA A 318 -0.62 -23.60 -10.65
C ALA A 318 0.08 -24.94 -10.45
N ILE A 319 1.40 -24.99 -10.69
CA ILE A 319 2.17 -26.24 -10.64
C ILE A 319 3.17 -26.17 -9.49
N LEU A 320 3.22 -27.24 -8.69
CA LEU A 320 4.26 -27.49 -7.68
C LEU A 320 4.79 -28.92 -7.89
N ASP A 321 6.05 -29.05 -8.26
CA ASP A 321 6.65 -30.35 -8.62
C ASP A 321 8.08 -30.48 -8.06
N GLY A 322 8.39 -31.62 -7.44
CA GLY A 322 9.74 -31.98 -6.99
C GLY A 322 10.10 -31.46 -5.60
N PHE A 323 9.11 -31.30 -4.72
CA PHE A 323 9.29 -30.82 -3.35
C PHE A 323 8.97 -31.90 -2.31
N THR A 324 9.73 -31.89 -1.22
CA THR A 324 9.32 -32.47 0.06
C THR A 324 8.61 -31.38 0.87
N ILE A 325 7.47 -31.70 1.48
CA ILE A 325 6.71 -30.76 2.32
C ILE A 325 6.73 -31.26 3.77
N THR A 326 7.15 -30.42 4.71
CA THR A 326 7.28 -30.80 6.12
C THR A 326 6.96 -29.65 7.07
N GLY A 327 6.74 -29.95 8.35
CA GLY A 327 6.72 -28.94 9.41
C GLY A 327 5.46 -28.10 9.53
N GLY A 328 4.33 -28.52 8.98
CA GLY A 328 3.04 -27.87 9.24
C GLY A 328 2.37 -28.36 10.53
N ASN A 329 1.69 -27.48 11.27
CA ASN A 329 1.00 -27.79 12.52
C ASN A 329 -0.42 -27.18 12.60
N ALA A 330 -1.38 -27.82 11.95
CA ALA A 330 -2.78 -27.37 11.81
C ALA A 330 -3.67 -27.53 13.07
N ARG A 331 -3.17 -27.23 14.27
CA ARG A 331 -3.91 -27.46 15.54
C ARG A 331 -5.12 -26.55 15.81
N TRP A 332 -5.50 -25.64 14.89
CA TRP A 332 -6.60 -24.70 15.14
C TRP A 332 -7.41 -24.27 13.90
N ALA A 333 -8.24 -25.16 13.34
CA ALA A 333 -9.37 -24.73 12.51
C ALA A 333 -10.55 -25.71 12.66
N PRO A 334 -11.74 -25.28 13.16
CA PRO A 334 -12.92 -26.13 13.17
C PRO A 334 -13.41 -26.25 11.71
N ARG A 335 -13.01 -27.36 11.06
CA ARG A 335 -13.32 -27.85 9.70
C ARG A 335 -12.10 -27.92 8.77
N SER A 336 -11.22 -28.90 8.97
CA SER A 336 -10.91 -29.92 7.95
C SER A 336 -9.87 -30.93 8.47
N PRO A 337 -10.04 -32.23 8.23
CA PRO A 337 -9.04 -33.25 8.56
C PRO A 337 -8.01 -33.31 7.43
N THR A 338 -7.10 -32.34 7.37
CA THR A 338 -5.94 -32.41 6.47
C THR A 338 -4.68 -32.15 7.29
N ALA A 339 -3.71 -33.05 7.18
CA ALA A 339 -2.38 -32.89 7.77
C ALA A 339 -1.82 -31.52 7.34
N GLY A 340 -1.18 -30.79 8.26
CA GLY A 340 -0.72 -29.41 8.06
C GLY A 340 0.28 -29.17 6.90
N GLY A 341 0.58 -30.19 6.09
CA GLY A 341 1.41 -30.07 4.89
C GLY A 341 0.72 -29.32 3.74
N PHE A 342 -0.51 -29.70 3.36
CA PHE A 342 -1.19 -29.16 2.18
C PHE A 342 -2.70 -29.03 2.39
N THR A 343 -3.29 -27.91 1.97
CA THR A 343 -4.74 -27.70 2.01
C THR A 343 -5.29 -27.37 0.62
N MET A 344 -6.39 -28.04 0.24
CA MET A 344 -7.20 -27.73 -0.93
C MET A 344 -8.64 -27.41 -0.50
N PRO A 345 -9.36 -26.54 -1.22
CA PRO A 345 -10.79 -26.33 -1.00
C PRO A 345 -11.54 -27.66 -1.11
N LYS A 346 -12.54 -27.87 -0.24
CA LYS A 346 -13.42 -29.03 -0.34
C LYS A 346 -14.22 -28.92 -1.64
N GLU A 347 -14.01 -29.84 -2.59
CA GLU A 347 -14.88 -29.93 -3.77
C GLU A 347 -16.33 -30.14 -3.32
N THR A 348 -17.24 -29.29 -3.80
CA THR A 348 -18.66 -29.63 -3.81
C THR A 348 -18.87 -30.69 -4.89
N PRO A 349 -19.39 -31.89 -4.55
CA PRO A 349 -19.70 -32.88 -5.57
C PRO A 349 -20.77 -32.31 -6.51
N TRP A 350 -20.55 -32.48 -7.82
CA TRP A 350 -21.57 -32.28 -8.85
C TRP A 350 -22.69 -33.32 -8.70
#